data_AF-A0A9X5UHK4-F1
#
_entry.id   AF-A0A9X5UHK4-F1
#
_cell.length_a   1.000
_cell.length_b   1.000
_cell.length_c   1.000
_cell.angle_alpha   90.00
_cell.angle_beta   90.00
_cell.angle_gamma   90.00
#
_symmetry.space_group_name_H-M   'P 1'
#
loop_
_entity.id
_entity.type
_entity.pdbx_description
1 polymer ?
#
loop_
_entity_poly.entity_id
_entity_poly.type
_entity_poly.pdbx_seq_one_letter_code
_entity_poly.pdbx_strand_id
1 'polypeptide(L)'
;MRNHGEKTKDMAESVLPSTARRSARQERRRIHQRQRARERNLMVVVRGNAEHDDGNADFREVIRRRDITQMVWDRRGADKIGSLVRWAGSRVDRDDSLREASVDEQVQYFARLLPDNLIGRHAVQHIESELEHRARSGEWRERRATLADRLRRERAQLADDLRTILDAGRHRELNQALRAGYLWEARGGSVGARPHALAAAVGRLVLGAHDVDDFVTDVAGRHPWIPDLARRLASEVG
;
A
#
# COMPACT_ATOMS: atom_id res chain seq x y z
N MET A 1 -19.98 22.10 -37.99
CA MET A 1 -20.25 21.62 -36.61
C MET A 1 -20.43 20.10 -36.63
N ARG A 2 -19.33 19.34 -36.67
CA ARG A 2 -19.29 17.86 -36.70
C ARG A 2 -17.91 17.44 -36.18
N ASN A 3 -17.84 16.60 -35.13
CA ASN A 3 -16.71 15.68 -34.81
C ASN A 3 -16.67 15.11 -33.36
N HIS A 4 -17.54 15.50 -32.41
CA HIS A 4 -17.38 15.01 -31.02
C HIS A 4 -17.69 13.51 -30.86
N GLY A 5 -18.71 12.98 -31.54
CA GLY A 5 -19.04 11.55 -31.50
C GLY A 5 -18.07 10.68 -32.32
N GLU A 6 -17.60 11.18 -33.46
CA GLU A 6 -16.61 10.52 -34.31
C GLU A 6 -15.29 10.33 -33.55
N LYS A 7 -14.81 11.36 -32.84
CA LYS A 7 -13.59 11.26 -32.03
C LYS A 7 -13.67 10.21 -30.91
N THR A 8 -14.81 10.07 -30.23
CA THR A 8 -14.99 9.04 -29.19
C THR A 8 -14.99 7.64 -29.79
N LYS A 9 -15.64 7.47 -30.93
CA LYS A 9 -15.65 6.21 -31.69
C LYS A 9 -14.25 5.86 -32.22
N ASP A 10 -13.54 6.83 -32.79
CA ASP A 10 -12.18 6.67 -33.29
C ASP A 10 -11.21 6.33 -32.15
N MET A 11 -11.39 6.93 -30.96
CA MET A 11 -10.60 6.56 -29.78
C MET A 11 -10.88 5.13 -29.31
N ALA A 12 -12.13 4.68 -29.35
CA ALA A 12 -12.50 3.30 -29.05
C ALA A 12 -11.90 2.31 -30.06
N GLU A 13 -11.94 2.65 -31.35
CA GLU A 13 -11.37 1.84 -32.44
C GLU A 13 -9.83 1.88 -32.45
N SER A 14 -9.22 2.93 -31.89
CA SER A 14 -7.76 3.04 -31.68
C SER A 14 -7.22 2.13 -30.57
N VAL A 15 -8.10 1.44 -29.82
CA VAL A 15 -7.71 0.40 -28.86
C VAL A 15 -7.16 -0.78 -29.63
N LEU A 16 -5.88 -0.69 -29.96
CA LEU A 16 -5.22 -1.70 -30.74
C LEU A 16 -5.05 -2.98 -29.90
N PRO A 17 -5.30 -4.15 -30.52
CA PRO A 17 -4.65 -5.39 -30.14
C PRO A 17 -3.28 -5.28 -29.44
N SER A 18 -3.14 -5.78 -28.21
CA SER A 18 -1.81 -5.97 -27.58
C SER A 18 -0.78 -6.56 -28.55
N THR A 19 0.38 -5.93 -28.68
CA THR A 19 1.53 -6.49 -29.41
C THR A 19 2.11 -7.72 -28.70
N ALA A 20 1.80 -7.90 -27.40
CA ALA A 20 2.21 -9.03 -26.60
C ALA A 20 1.33 -10.29 -26.79
N ARG A 21 0.44 -10.33 -27.78
CA ARG A 21 -0.44 -11.50 -28.04
C ARG A 21 0.32 -12.80 -28.26
N ARG A 22 1.44 -12.75 -29.01
CA ARG A 22 2.23 -13.95 -29.32
C ARG A 22 2.95 -14.50 -28.08
N SER A 23 3.55 -13.63 -27.28
CA SER A 23 4.19 -14.00 -26.02
C SER A 23 3.17 -14.47 -24.98
N ALA A 24 2.02 -13.80 -24.85
CA ALA A 24 0.94 -14.22 -23.95
C ALA A 24 0.37 -15.60 -24.29
N ARG A 25 0.25 -15.97 -25.57
CA ARG A 25 -0.17 -17.32 -25.98
C ARG A 25 0.85 -18.38 -25.57
N GLN A 26 2.15 -18.10 -25.72
CA GLN A 26 3.21 -18.99 -25.28
C GLN A 26 3.23 -19.13 -23.75
N GLU A 27 3.08 -18.02 -23.03
CA GLU A 27 3.05 -18.02 -21.58
C GLU A 27 1.82 -18.76 -21.03
N ARG A 28 0.64 -18.57 -21.63
CA ARG A 28 -0.57 -19.33 -21.28
C ARG A 28 -0.37 -20.85 -21.44
N ARG A 29 0.27 -21.28 -22.54
CA ARG A 29 0.58 -22.70 -22.75
C ARG A 29 1.51 -23.22 -21.65
N ARG A 30 2.55 -22.47 -21.30
CA ARG A 30 3.49 -22.83 -20.22
C ARG A 30 2.78 -22.91 -18.86
N ILE A 31 1.94 -21.94 -18.53
CA ILE A 31 1.20 -21.94 -17.25
C ILE A 31 0.28 -23.16 -17.15
N HIS A 32 -0.50 -23.48 -18.19
CA HIS A 32 -1.36 -24.67 -18.17
C HIS A 32 -0.59 -26.00 -18.19
N GLN A 33 0.55 -26.06 -18.89
CA GLN A 33 1.40 -27.24 -18.86
C GLN A 33 1.95 -27.49 -17.45
N ARG A 34 2.39 -26.44 -16.76
CA ARG A 34 2.82 -26.50 -15.35
C ARG A 34 1.68 -26.93 -14.44
N GLN A 35 0.48 -26.36 -14.62
CA GLN A 35 -0.69 -26.75 -13.83
C GLN A 35 -1.01 -28.24 -13.98
N ARG A 36 -1.06 -28.76 -15.22
CA ARG A 36 -1.30 -30.19 -15.47
C ARG A 36 -0.21 -31.09 -14.89
N ALA A 37 1.06 -30.67 -14.97
CA ALA A 37 2.17 -31.41 -14.36
C ALA A 37 2.01 -31.49 -12.83
N ARG A 38 1.55 -30.41 -12.19
CA ARG A 38 1.28 -30.38 -10.74
C ARG A 38 0.11 -31.27 -10.36
N GLU A 39 -1.00 -31.20 -11.09
CA GLU A 39 -2.16 -32.06 -10.86
C GLU A 39 -1.80 -33.54 -11.02
N ARG A 40 -0.96 -33.87 -12.03
CA ARG A 40 -0.43 -35.22 -12.21
C ARG A 40 0.47 -35.64 -11.05
N ASN A 41 1.40 -34.80 -10.61
CA ASN A 41 2.30 -35.12 -9.50
C ASN A 41 1.52 -35.32 -8.18
N LEU A 42 0.52 -34.49 -7.91
CA LEU A 42 -0.37 -34.66 -6.76
C LEU A 42 -1.13 -35.99 -6.83
N MET A 43 -1.65 -36.37 -8.00
CA MET A 43 -2.30 -37.67 -8.18
C MET A 43 -1.35 -38.86 -7.98
N VAL A 44 -0.08 -38.75 -8.40
CA VAL A 44 0.94 -39.79 -8.18
C VAL A 44 1.24 -39.96 -6.69
N VAL A 45 1.38 -38.85 -5.94
CA VAL A 45 1.59 -38.87 -4.49
C VAL A 45 0.39 -39.47 -3.75
N VAL A 46 -0.84 -39.14 -4.15
CA VAL A 46 -2.08 -39.67 -3.53
C VAL A 46 -2.31 -41.15 -3.86
N ARG A 47 -1.82 -41.65 -5.01
CA ARG A 47 -2.04 -43.05 -5.45
C ARG A 47 -1.11 -44.07 -4.76
N GLY A 48 -0.20 -43.63 -3.89
CA GLY A 48 0.47 -44.51 -2.93
C GLY A 48 1.30 -45.66 -3.51
N ASN A 49 1.91 -45.47 -4.68
CA ASN A 49 2.88 -46.42 -5.25
C ASN A 49 3.95 -45.65 -6.02
N ALA A 50 5.06 -45.33 -5.37
CA ALA A 50 6.31 -45.03 -6.05
C ALA A 50 7.45 -45.34 -5.10
N GLU A 51 8.16 -46.44 -5.38
CA GLU A 51 9.59 -46.53 -5.10
C GLU A 51 10.23 -45.24 -5.62
N HIS A 52 10.73 -44.46 -4.68
CA HIS A 52 11.06 -43.06 -4.87
C HIS A 52 12.46 -42.96 -5.46
N ASP A 53 12.57 -43.07 -6.78
CA ASP A 53 13.74 -42.61 -7.49
C ASP A 53 13.37 -41.58 -8.58
N ASP A 54 14.17 -40.53 -8.54
CA ASP A 54 14.31 -39.42 -9.47
C ASP A 54 13.09 -38.54 -9.78
N GLY A 55 13.10 -37.34 -9.19
CA GLY A 55 12.13 -36.32 -9.51
C GLY A 55 12.33 -35.06 -8.71
N ASN A 56 13.50 -34.43 -8.88
CA ASN A 56 13.83 -33.05 -8.54
C ASN A 56 12.58 -32.16 -8.39
N ALA A 57 11.98 -32.15 -7.20
CA ALA A 57 10.85 -31.31 -6.90
C ALA A 57 11.42 -29.91 -6.79
N ASP A 58 11.38 -29.16 -7.89
CA ASP A 58 11.95 -27.82 -7.98
C ASP A 58 11.14 -26.86 -7.10
N PHE A 59 11.43 -26.86 -5.79
CA PHE A 59 10.82 -25.97 -4.80
C PHE A 59 11.10 -24.49 -5.09
N ARG A 60 12.00 -24.16 -6.02
CA ARG A 60 12.18 -22.79 -6.55
C ARG A 60 11.00 -22.30 -7.37
N GLU A 61 10.14 -23.19 -7.87
CA GLU A 61 8.96 -22.83 -8.68
C GLU A 61 7.84 -22.17 -7.84
N VAL A 62 7.84 -22.37 -6.51
CA VAL A 62 6.92 -21.68 -5.58
C VAL A 62 7.16 -20.17 -5.54
N ILE A 63 8.40 -19.74 -5.78
CA ILE A 63 8.80 -18.32 -5.74
C ILE A 63 8.47 -17.62 -7.08
N ARG A 64 8.35 -18.37 -8.19
CA ARG A 64 8.00 -17.84 -9.53
C ARG A 64 6.55 -18.11 -9.92
N ARG A 65 5.61 -17.89 -9.00
CA ARG A 65 4.17 -18.02 -9.25
C ARG A 65 3.66 -16.86 -10.11
N ARG A 66 3.96 -16.90 -11.41
CA ARG A 66 3.21 -16.11 -12.40
C ARG A 66 2.00 -16.94 -12.81
N ASP A 67 0.83 -16.57 -12.29
CA ASP A 67 -0.43 -17.21 -12.61
C ASP A 67 -1.06 -16.61 -13.88
N ILE A 68 -2.16 -17.20 -14.33
CA ILE A 68 -2.92 -16.70 -15.48
C ILE A 68 -3.36 -15.25 -15.24
N THR A 69 -3.69 -14.90 -13.99
CA THR A 69 -4.08 -13.56 -13.57
C THR A 69 -2.97 -12.56 -13.90
N GLN A 70 -1.75 -12.79 -13.42
CA GLN A 70 -0.60 -11.92 -13.67
C GLN A 70 -0.30 -11.80 -15.17
N MET A 71 -0.33 -12.89 -15.92
CA MET A 71 -0.15 -12.84 -17.38
C MET A 71 -1.23 -12.00 -18.08
N VAL A 72 -2.49 -12.08 -17.63
CA VAL A 72 -3.59 -11.25 -18.16
C VAL A 72 -3.34 -9.77 -17.83
N TRP A 73 -2.90 -9.46 -16.61
CA TRP A 73 -2.49 -8.11 -16.20
C TRP A 73 -1.38 -7.56 -17.10
N ASP A 74 -0.30 -8.32 -17.31
CA ASP A 74 0.84 -7.89 -18.13
C ASP A 74 0.42 -7.63 -19.59
N ARG A 75 -0.43 -8.50 -20.14
CA ARG A 75 -0.97 -8.34 -21.49
C ARG A 75 -1.82 -7.08 -21.60
N ARG A 76 -2.69 -6.83 -20.63
CA ARG A 76 -3.56 -5.64 -20.57
C ARG A 76 -2.73 -4.37 -20.45
N GLY A 77 -1.67 -4.38 -19.63
CA GLY A 77 -0.72 -3.26 -19.52
C GLY A 77 0.02 -2.93 -20.83
N ALA A 78 0.14 -3.90 -21.74
CA ALA A 78 0.70 -3.70 -23.07
C ALA A 78 -0.32 -3.25 -24.13
N ASP A 79 -1.62 -3.11 -23.78
CA ASP A 79 -2.61 -2.49 -24.68
C ASP A 79 -2.34 -0.97 -24.76
N LYS A 80 -2.50 -0.37 -25.95
CA LYS A 80 -2.31 1.09 -26.15
C LYS A 80 -3.53 1.91 -25.69
N ILE A 81 -3.92 1.74 -24.44
CA ILE A 81 -5.14 2.34 -23.86
C ILE A 81 -4.92 3.71 -23.21
N GLY A 82 -3.66 4.14 -23.07
CA GLY A 82 -3.29 5.31 -22.27
C GLY A 82 -4.05 6.59 -22.65
N SER A 83 -4.30 6.82 -23.94
CA SER A 83 -5.06 7.98 -24.40
C SER A 83 -6.55 7.91 -24.04
N LEU A 84 -7.14 6.72 -24.10
CA LEU A 84 -8.54 6.48 -23.74
C LEU A 84 -8.76 6.70 -22.23
N VAL A 85 -7.94 6.06 -21.39
CA VAL A 85 -8.10 6.17 -19.93
C VAL A 85 -7.78 7.58 -19.42
N ARG A 86 -6.81 8.28 -20.02
CA ARG A 86 -6.56 9.70 -19.73
C ARG A 86 -7.72 10.59 -20.15
N TRP A 87 -8.33 10.33 -21.31
CA TRP A 87 -9.51 11.07 -21.75
C TRP A 87 -10.69 10.85 -20.79
N ALA A 88 -10.97 9.60 -20.41
CA ALA A 88 -12.04 9.27 -19.48
C ALA A 88 -11.81 9.94 -18.12
N GLY A 89 -10.60 9.83 -17.56
CA GLY A 89 -10.22 10.51 -16.33
C GLY A 89 -10.36 12.04 -16.42
N SER A 90 -9.88 12.66 -17.51
CA SER A 90 -10.03 14.09 -17.72
C SER A 90 -11.49 14.52 -17.91
N ARG A 91 -12.37 13.63 -18.38
CA ARG A 91 -13.79 13.91 -18.53
C ARG A 91 -14.48 13.93 -17.17
N VAL A 92 -14.17 12.96 -16.30
CA VAL A 92 -14.62 12.95 -14.90
C VAL A 92 -14.13 14.20 -14.17
N ASP A 93 -12.86 14.60 -14.34
CA ASP A 93 -12.30 15.77 -13.64
C ASP A 93 -12.95 17.11 -14.03
N ARG A 94 -13.56 17.20 -15.22
CA ARG A 94 -14.12 18.45 -15.76
C ARG A 94 -15.64 18.55 -15.63
N ASP A 95 -16.30 17.48 -15.24
CA ASP A 95 -17.76 17.39 -15.16
C ASP A 95 -18.14 17.09 -13.71
N ASP A 96 -18.67 18.11 -13.02
CA ASP A 96 -19.00 18.01 -11.60
C ASP A 96 -19.97 16.86 -11.30
N SER A 97 -20.95 16.63 -12.19
CA SER A 97 -21.92 15.56 -12.04
C SER A 97 -21.29 14.16 -12.13
N LEU A 98 -20.31 13.98 -13.02
CA LEU A 98 -19.57 12.71 -13.13
C LEU A 98 -18.58 12.54 -12.00
N ARG A 99 -17.97 13.62 -11.52
CA ARG A 99 -17.02 13.60 -10.41
C ARG A 99 -17.65 13.18 -9.09
N GLU A 100 -18.89 13.62 -8.85
CA GLU A 100 -19.66 13.29 -7.65
C GLU A 100 -20.35 11.92 -7.74
N ALA A 101 -20.53 11.39 -8.96
CA ALA A 101 -21.12 10.08 -9.18
C ALA A 101 -20.21 8.94 -8.69
N SER A 102 -20.83 7.82 -8.33
CA SER A 102 -20.12 6.58 -7.99
C SER A 102 -19.32 6.04 -9.18
N VAL A 103 -18.32 5.19 -8.92
CA VAL A 103 -17.52 4.56 -9.98
C VAL A 103 -18.41 3.80 -10.96
N ASP A 104 -19.44 3.10 -10.48
CA ASP A 104 -20.39 2.37 -11.33
C ASP A 104 -21.15 3.29 -12.27
N GLU A 105 -21.61 4.44 -11.78
CA GLU A 105 -22.31 5.44 -12.59
C GLU A 105 -21.37 6.09 -13.63
N GLN A 106 -20.13 6.37 -13.24
CA GLN A 106 -19.10 6.85 -14.16
C GLN A 106 -18.82 5.82 -15.26
N VAL A 107 -18.69 4.53 -14.91
CA VAL A 107 -18.48 3.43 -15.87
C VAL A 107 -19.68 3.31 -16.81
N GLN A 108 -20.91 3.36 -16.29
CA GLN A 108 -22.13 3.33 -17.11
C GLN A 108 -22.20 4.51 -18.07
N TYR A 109 -21.78 5.71 -17.66
CA TYR A 109 -21.68 6.87 -18.55
C TYR A 109 -20.78 6.57 -19.75
N PHE A 110 -19.57 6.04 -19.52
CA PHE A 110 -18.66 5.70 -20.62
C PHE A 110 -19.15 4.51 -21.45
N ALA A 111 -19.81 3.53 -20.85
CA ALA A 111 -20.39 2.39 -21.56
C ALA A 111 -21.45 2.84 -22.58
N ARG A 112 -22.24 3.87 -22.27
CA ARG A 112 -23.23 4.45 -23.21
C ARG A 112 -22.59 5.21 -24.37
N LEU A 113 -21.35 5.67 -24.23
CA LEU A 113 -20.62 6.40 -25.27
C LEU A 113 -19.86 5.48 -26.23
N LEU A 114 -19.58 4.25 -25.82
CA LEU A 114 -18.79 3.28 -26.56
C LEU A 114 -19.71 2.31 -27.31
N PRO A 115 -19.26 1.75 -28.45
CA PRO A 115 -20.07 0.78 -29.18
C PRO A 115 -20.27 -0.49 -28.36
N ASP A 116 -21.49 -1.04 -28.34
CA ASP A 116 -21.77 -2.32 -27.66
C ASP A 116 -21.29 -3.52 -28.49
N ASN A 117 -19.98 -3.59 -28.68
CA ASN A 117 -19.29 -4.69 -29.32
C ASN A 117 -18.07 -5.10 -28.46
N LEU A 118 -17.34 -6.11 -28.93
CA LEU A 118 -16.19 -6.62 -28.18
C LEU A 118 -15.13 -5.54 -27.90
N ILE A 119 -14.89 -4.62 -28.83
CA ILE A 119 -13.89 -3.56 -28.71
C ILE A 119 -14.36 -2.53 -27.67
N GLY A 120 -15.62 -2.09 -27.75
CA GLY A 120 -16.17 -1.14 -26.79
C GLY A 120 -16.27 -1.71 -25.38
N ARG A 121 -16.70 -2.98 -25.21
CA ARG A 121 -16.70 -3.64 -23.89
C ARG A 121 -15.29 -3.79 -23.31
N HIS A 122 -14.29 -4.10 -24.15
CA HIS A 122 -12.89 -4.15 -23.72
C HIS A 122 -12.35 -2.76 -23.34
N ALA A 123 -12.77 -1.71 -24.05
CA ALA A 123 -12.47 -0.32 -23.72
C ALA A 123 -13.09 0.11 -22.38
N VAL A 124 -14.36 -0.25 -22.12
CA VAL A 124 -15.04 0.00 -20.83
C VAL A 124 -14.29 -0.65 -19.67
N GLN A 125 -13.85 -1.91 -19.80
CA GLN A 125 -13.08 -2.59 -18.74
C GLN A 125 -11.80 -1.84 -18.36
N HIS A 126 -11.13 -1.21 -19.33
CA HIS A 126 -9.93 -0.40 -19.07
C HIS A 126 -10.25 0.93 -18.40
N ILE A 127 -11.38 1.55 -18.75
CA ILE A 127 -11.86 2.76 -18.09
C ILE A 127 -12.25 2.45 -16.64
N GLU A 128 -13.03 1.39 -16.41
CA GLU A 128 -13.41 0.89 -15.09
C GLU A 128 -12.19 0.67 -14.19
N SER A 129 -11.20 -0.10 -14.67
CA SER A 129 -9.98 -0.35 -13.90
C SER A 129 -9.21 0.93 -13.54
N GLU A 130 -9.19 1.93 -14.42
CA GLU A 130 -8.55 3.22 -14.14
C GLU A 130 -9.35 4.02 -13.11
N LEU A 131 -10.68 4.08 -13.25
CA LEU A 131 -11.54 4.83 -12.33
C LEU A 131 -11.52 4.23 -10.92
N GLU A 132 -11.56 2.90 -10.79
CA GLU A 132 -11.35 2.20 -9.52
C GLU A 132 -9.96 2.50 -8.92
N HIS A 133 -8.92 2.54 -9.75
CA HIS A 133 -7.58 2.86 -9.29
C HIS A 133 -7.50 4.30 -8.78
N ARG A 134 -8.13 5.25 -9.47
CA ARG A 134 -8.20 6.66 -9.08
C ARG A 134 -8.99 6.86 -7.79
N ALA A 135 -10.14 6.19 -7.65
CA ALA A 135 -10.95 6.22 -6.43
C ALA A 135 -10.14 5.72 -5.23
N ARG A 136 -9.54 4.53 -5.34
CA ARG A 136 -8.66 3.96 -4.30
C ARG A 136 -7.46 4.85 -3.99
N SER A 137 -6.86 5.47 -5.01
CA SER A 137 -5.72 6.38 -4.83
C SER A 137 -6.11 7.72 -4.20
N GLY A 138 -7.34 8.19 -4.43
CA GLY A 138 -7.93 9.35 -3.74
C GLY A 138 -8.10 9.06 -2.26
N GLU A 139 -8.82 7.98 -1.93
CA GLU A 139 -9.02 7.53 -0.55
C GLU A 139 -7.69 7.29 0.18
N TRP A 140 -6.71 6.66 -0.48
CA TRP A 140 -5.41 6.42 0.12
C TRP A 140 -4.65 7.71 0.40
N ARG A 141 -4.69 8.68 -0.53
CA ARG A 141 -4.08 10.00 -0.33
C ARG A 141 -4.73 10.75 0.83
N GLU A 142 -6.06 10.73 0.91
CA GLU A 142 -6.81 11.35 2.00
C GLU A 142 -6.49 10.69 3.34
N ARG A 143 -6.57 9.36 3.44
CA ARG A 143 -6.20 8.62 4.65
C ARG A 143 -4.76 8.93 5.09
N ARG A 144 -3.83 9.01 4.14
CA ARG A 144 -2.43 9.34 4.41
C ARG A 144 -2.27 10.79 4.89
N ALA A 145 -3.00 11.74 4.30
CA ALA A 145 -3.00 13.14 4.73
C ALA A 145 -3.56 13.28 6.15
N THR A 146 -4.69 12.64 6.44
CA THR A 146 -5.31 12.61 7.78
C THR A 146 -4.38 12.00 8.82
N LEU A 147 -3.72 10.88 8.50
CA LEU A 147 -2.73 10.27 9.39
C LEU A 147 -1.53 11.19 9.61
N ALA A 148 -1.00 11.82 8.56
CA ALA A 148 0.13 12.74 8.67
C ALA A 148 -0.22 13.97 9.52
N ASP A 149 -1.42 14.52 9.39
CA ASP A 149 -1.91 15.64 10.19
C ASP A 149 -2.10 15.26 11.66
N ARG A 150 -2.67 14.07 11.92
CA ARG A 150 -2.75 13.50 13.27
C ARG A 150 -1.36 13.37 13.91
N LEU A 151 -0.42 12.74 13.22
CA LEU A 151 0.95 12.54 13.71
C LEU A 151 1.66 13.87 13.94
N ARG A 152 1.42 14.88 13.10
CA ARG A 152 1.95 16.23 13.28
C ARG A 152 1.43 16.86 14.57
N ARG A 153 0.11 16.77 14.83
CA ARG A 153 -0.49 17.28 16.07
C ARG A 153 0.02 16.55 17.31
N GLU A 154 0.12 15.23 17.27
CA GLU A 154 0.66 14.43 18.38
C GLU A 154 2.11 14.80 18.70
N ARG A 155 2.94 15.04 17.67
CA ARG A 155 4.34 15.51 17.85
C ARG A 155 4.42 16.91 18.42
N ALA A 156 3.58 17.83 17.94
CA ALA A 156 3.52 19.19 18.47
C ALA A 156 3.12 19.20 19.95
N GLN A 157 2.09 18.43 20.32
CA GLN A 157 1.66 18.31 21.72
C GLN A 157 2.78 17.74 22.61
N LEU A 158 3.47 16.69 22.16
CA LEU A 158 4.61 16.14 22.92
C LEU A 158 5.72 17.19 23.09
N ALA A 159 6.03 17.96 22.04
CA ALA A 159 7.03 19.02 22.15
C ALA A 159 6.64 20.08 23.18
N ASP A 160 5.36 20.48 23.19
CA ASP A 160 4.84 21.46 24.15
C ASP A 160 4.84 20.93 25.59
N ASP A 161 4.39 19.69 25.81
CA ASP A 161 4.44 19.03 27.11
C ASP A 161 5.88 18.98 27.65
N LEU A 162 6.85 18.64 26.79
CA LEU A 162 8.27 18.61 27.15
C LEU A 162 8.80 20.00 27.51
N ARG A 163 8.44 21.04 26.74
CA ARG A 163 8.82 22.43 27.06
C ARG A 163 8.25 22.85 28.42
N THR A 164 6.98 22.58 28.69
CA THR A 164 6.35 22.86 30.00
C THR A 164 7.10 22.21 31.16
N ILE A 165 7.49 20.94 31.02
CA ILE A 165 8.25 20.22 32.06
C ILE A 165 9.64 20.85 32.27
N LEU A 166 10.32 21.23 31.18
CA LEU A 166 11.65 21.83 31.24
C LEU A 166 11.61 23.24 31.85
N ASP A 167 10.62 24.06 31.48
CA ASP A 167 10.42 25.41 32.03
C ASP A 167 10.11 25.37 33.53
N ALA A 168 9.45 24.31 34.00
CA ALA A 168 9.23 24.05 35.42
C ALA A 168 10.47 23.50 36.16
N GLY A 169 11.60 23.34 35.49
CA GLY A 169 12.84 22.81 36.08
C GLY A 169 12.80 21.30 36.39
N ARG A 170 11.79 20.57 35.90
CA ARG A 170 11.60 19.13 36.17
C ARG A 170 12.40 18.21 35.22
N HIS A 171 13.47 18.73 34.62
CA HIS A 171 14.31 18.01 33.66
C HIS A 171 14.90 16.70 34.21
N ARG A 172 15.37 16.72 35.47
CA ARG A 172 15.90 15.51 36.13
C ARG A 172 14.83 14.44 36.28
N GLU A 173 13.62 14.81 36.67
CA GLU A 173 12.51 13.90 36.90
C GLU A 173 12.04 13.25 35.59
N LEU A 174 11.89 14.05 34.54
CA LEU A 174 11.60 13.55 33.19
C LEU A 174 12.61 12.50 32.75
N ASN A 175 13.91 12.80 32.85
CA ASN A 175 14.96 11.88 32.44
C ASN A 175 15.04 10.63 33.32
N GLN A 176 14.67 10.71 34.61
CA GLN A 176 14.55 9.53 35.47
C GLN A 176 13.38 8.65 35.04
N ALA A 177 12.22 9.25 34.75
CA ALA A 177 11.06 8.52 34.28
C ALA A 177 11.29 7.87 32.90
N LEU A 178 11.97 8.56 31.98
CA LEU A 178 12.38 7.99 30.69
C LEU A 178 13.28 6.77 30.86
N ARG A 179 14.31 6.86 31.71
CA ARG A 179 15.19 5.72 32.03
C ARG A 179 14.40 4.53 32.58
N ALA A 180 13.46 4.79 33.49
CA ALA A 180 12.62 3.74 34.05
C ALA A 180 11.72 3.09 32.99
N GLY A 181 11.11 3.89 32.11
CA GLY A 181 10.29 3.41 31.00
C GLY A 181 11.07 2.55 30.00
N TYR A 182 12.26 3.00 29.58
CA TYR A 182 13.14 2.22 28.70
C TYR A 182 13.54 0.87 29.33
N LEU A 183 13.88 0.86 30.62
CA LEU A 183 14.20 -0.38 31.33
C LEU A 183 12.99 -1.32 31.43
N TRP A 184 11.79 -0.77 31.59
CA TRP A 184 10.55 -1.56 31.62
C TRP A 184 10.25 -2.19 30.25
N GLU A 185 10.35 -1.40 29.17
CA GLU A 185 10.15 -1.86 27.79
C GLU A 185 11.17 -2.95 27.40
N ALA A 186 12.44 -2.77 27.77
CA ALA A 186 13.49 -3.76 27.55
C ALA A 186 13.26 -5.09 28.30
N ARG A 187 12.66 -5.05 29.50
CA ARG A 187 12.28 -6.25 30.27
C ARG A 187 11.07 -6.96 29.68
N GLY A 188 10.09 -6.22 29.17
CA GLY A 188 8.91 -6.77 28.51
C GLY A 188 9.23 -7.50 27.20
N GLY A 189 10.25 -7.05 26.47
CA GLY A 189 10.70 -7.66 25.22
C GLY A 189 11.69 -8.82 25.37
N SER A 190 12.18 -9.13 26.57
CA SER A 190 13.25 -10.11 26.77
C SER A 190 13.05 -10.96 28.02
N VAL A 191 12.35 -12.10 27.87
CA VAL A 191 12.47 -13.21 28.81
C VAL A 191 13.88 -13.78 28.69
N GLY A 192 14.79 -13.40 29.59
CA GLY A 192 16.14 -13.96 29.71
C GLY A 192 17.33 -13.07 29.28
N ALA A 193 17.15 -11.75 29.10
CA ALA A 193 18.28 -10.87 28.75
C ALA A 193 19.30 -10.71 29.89
N ARG A 194 20.60 -10.76 29.55
CA ARG A 194 21.73 -10.57 30.47
C ARG A 194 21.80 -9.12 31.00
N PRO A 195 22.29 -8.88 32.24
CA PRO A 195 22.36 -7.56 32.87
C PRO A 195 23.08 -6.47 32.05
N HIS A 196 24.13 -6.83 31.29
CA HIS A 196 24.87 -5.89 30.44
C HIS A 196 24.07 -5.37 29.24
N ALA A 197 23.05 -6.09 28.77
CA ALA A 197 22.15 -5.62 27.71
C ALA A 197 21.18 -4.54 28.21
N LEU A 198 20.85 -4.53 29.51
CA LEU A 198 19.93 -3.54 30.12
C LEU A 198 20.56 -2.15 30.26
N ALA A 199 21.88 -2.06 30.46
CA ALA A 199 22.58 -0.77 30.51
C ALA A 199 22.67 -0.09 29.13
N ALA A 200 22.78 -0.90 28.06
CA ALA A 200 22.69 -0.43 26.67
C ALA A 200 21.25 -0.15 26.22
N ALA A 201 20.25 -0.54 27.01
CA ALA A 201 18.83 -0.38 26.69
C ALA A 201 18.25 0.98 27.11
N VAL A 202 19.04 1.86 27.73
CA VAL A 202 18.60 3.23 27.99
C VAL A 202 18.56 3.96 26.64
N GLY A 203 17.34 4.21 26.16
CA GLY A 203 17.11 4.99 24.94
C GLY A 203 17.52 6.46 25.09
N ARG A 204 17.22 7.26 24.07
CA ARG A 204 17.57 8.68 24.02
C ARG A 204 16.95 9.42 25.21
N LEU A 205 17.69 10.34 25.81
CA LEU A 205 17.21 11.25 26.86
C LEU A 205 17.11 12.68 26.32
N VAL A 206 16.32 13.52 26.98
CA VAL A 206 16.20 14.94 26.62
C VAL A 206 17.40 15.69 27.19
N LEU A 207 18.16 16.40 26.36
CA LEU A 207 19.36 17.13 26.78
C LEU A 207 19.06 18.55 27.28
N GLY A 208 17.94 19.14 26.85
CA GLY A 208 17.48 20.46 27.26
C GLY A 208 16.46 21.03 26.28
N ALA A 209 16.07 22.29 26.46
CA ALA A 209 15.03 22.93 25.63
C ALA A 209 15.37 22.95 24.13
N HIS A 210 16.66 23.05 23.80
CA HIS A 210 17.15 23.03 22.42
C HIS A 210 17.07 21.65 21.74
N ASP A 211 16.92 20.56 22.51
CA ASP A 211 16.90 19.18 22.02
C ASP A 211 15.48 18.64 21.84
N VAL A 212 14.45 19.39 22.24
CA VAL A 212 13.06 18.91 22.25
C VAL A 212 12.61 18.42 20.87
N ASP A 213 12.82 19.20 19.81
CA ASP A 213 12.33 18.84 18.47
C ASP A 213 13.08 17.63 17.89
N ASP A 214 14.38 17.52 18.15
CA ASP A 214 15.19 16.37 17.72
C ASP A 214 14.83 15.10 18.53
N PHE A 215 14.57 15.25 19.83
CA PHE A 215 14.09 14.19 20.68
C PHE A 215 12.74 13.67 20.19
N VAL A 216 11.77 14.55 19.97
CA VAL A 216 10.44 14.20 19.44
C VAL A 216 10.58 13.48 18.11
N THR A 217 11.43 13.96 17.20
CA THR A 217 11.65 13.32 15.90
C THR A 217 12.19 11.89 16.02
N ASP A 218 13.08 11.65 16.98
CA ASP A 218 13.68 10.33 17.19
C ASP A 218 12.75 9.34 17.89
N VAL A 219 11.98 9.80 18.88
CA VAL A 219 11.16 8.90 19.72
C VAL A 219 9.72 8.76 19.25
N ALA A 220 9.18 9.76 18.54
CA ALA A 220 7.79 9.75 18.08
C ALA A 220 7.53 8.62 17.08
N GLY A 221 6.85 7.57 17.56
CA GLY A 221 6.49 6.37 16.81
C GLY A 221 7.26 5.11 17.22
N ARG A 222 8.41 5.24 17.92
CA ARG A 222 9.17 4.09 18.42
C ARG A 222 8.79 3.69 19.84
N HIS A 223 8.41 4.67 20.66
CA HIS A 223 8.08 4.46 22.08
C HIS A 223 6.71 5.07 22.38
N PRO A 224 5.61 4.31 22.20
CA PRO A 224 4.24 4.82 22.34
C PRO A 224 3.89 5.33 23.74
N TRP A 225 4.66 4.92 24.76
CA TRP A 225 4.44 5.31 26.16
C TRP A 225 5.01 6.69 26.53
N ILE A 226 5.92 7.25 25.71
CA ILE A 226 6.57 8.54 26.00
C ILE A 226 5.57 9.73 25.96
N PRO A 227 4.67 9.83 24.96
CA PRO A 227 3.65 10.88 24.95
C PRO A 227 2.78 10.91 26.21
N ASP A 228 2.34 9.75 26.70
CA ASP A 228 1.48 9.70 27.89
C ASP A 228 2.26 10.02 29.17
N LEU A 229 3.54 9.62 29.25
CA LEU A 229 4.42 10.03 30.32
C LEU A 229 4.59 11.56 30.36
N ALA A 230 4.92 12.17 29.22
CA ALA A 230 5.13 13.61 29.12
C ALA A 230 3.86 14.38 29.48
N ARG A 231 2.70 13.98 28.94
CA ARG A 231 1.41 14.61 29.25
C ARG A 231 1.08 14.57 30.74
N ARG A 232 1.31 13.42 31.40
CA ARG A 232 1.09 13.26 32.85
C ARG A 232 2.00 14.18 33.66
N LEU A 233 3.31 14.18 33.38
CA LEU A 233 4.26 15.05 34.09
C LEU A 233 3.97 16.53 33.84
N ALA A 234 3.58 16.91 32.63
CA ALA A 234 3.18 18.28 32.32
C ALA A 234 1.89 18.70 33.06
N SER A 235 0.91 17.80 33.21
CA SER A 235 -0.32 18.09 33.95
C SER A 235 -0.13 18.29 35.46
N GLU A 236 0.97 17.80 36.02
CA GLU A 236 1.33 17.99 37.43
C GLU A 236 2.06 19.31 37.69
N VAL A 237 2.38 20.08 36.64
CA VAL A 237 3.04 21.41 36.74
C VAL A 237 2.02 22.54 36.88
N GLY A 238 0.77 22.33 36.45
CA GLY A 238 -0.33 23.30 36.52
C GLY A 238 -1.26 23.06 37.70
#